data_AF-A0A934S7T1-F1
#
_entry.id   AF-A0A934S7T1-F1
#
_cell.length_a   1.000
_cell.length_b   1.000
_cell.length_c   1.000
_cell.angle_alpha   90.00
_cell.angle_beta   90.00
_cell.angle_gamma   90.00
#
_symmetry.space_group_name_H-M   'P 1'
#
loop_
_entity.id
_entity.type
_entity.pdbx_description
1 polymer ?
#
loop_
_entity_poly.entity_id
_entity_poly.type
_entity_poly.pdbx_seq_one_letter_code
_entity_poly.pdbx_strand_id
1 'polypeptide(L)' 'MMKPITPEMAKRQSMVSVTSPYLRTETDMLEKAVAQFVGCNIALVETGHGIEIWRVKSEVKEVKNGN' A
#
# COMPACT_ATOMS: atom_id res chain seq x y z
N MET A 1 13.60 -2.46 -8.04
CA MET A 1 12.74 -2.67 -6.86
C MET A 1 12.46 -1.32 -6.21
N MET A 2 11.19 -0.97 -6.00
CA MET A 2 10.81 0.18 -5.16
C MET A 2 11.28 -0.09 -3.74
N LYS A 3 11.94 0.88 -3.10
CA LYS A 3 12.33 0.76 -1.69
C LYS A 3 11.14 1.11 -0.80
N PRO A 4 10.84 0.33 0.24
CA PRO A 4 9.81 0.70 1.21
C PRO A 4 10.15 2.04 1.88
N ILE A 5 9.12 2.83 2.18
CA ILE A 5 9.22 4.04 3.01
C ILE A 5 8.67 3.78 4.41
N THR A 6 8.90 4.70 5.33
CA THR A 6 8.33 4.60 6.68
C THR A 6 6.88 5.11 6.71
N PRO A 7 6.06 4.67 7.70
CA PRO A 7 4.70 5.16 7.85
C PRO A 7 4.62 6.68 8.03
N GLU A 8 5.62 7.29 8.66
CA GLU A 8 5.69 8.75 8.81
C GLU A 8 5.82 9.45 7.45
N MET A 9 6.70 8.95 6.58
CA MET A 9 6.88 9.49 5.22
C MET A 9 5.62 9.31 4.36
N ALA A 10 4.91 8.19 4.51
CA ALA A 10 3.66 7.94 3.81
C ALA A 10 2.54 8.89 4.27
N LYS A 11 2.43 9.13 5.59
CA LYS A 11 1.45 10.06 6.18
C LYS A 11 1.69 11.50 5.73
N ARG A 12 2.96 11.94 5.61
CA ARG A 12 3.31 13.27 5.06
C ARG A 12 2.79 13.48 3.64
N GLN A 13 2.63 12.40 2.87
CA GLN A 13 2.08 12.40 1.51
C GLN A 13 0.56 12.15 1.47
N SER A 14 -0.13 12.24 2.61
CA SER A 14 -1.57 11.94 2.73
C SER A 14 -1.94 10.55 2.21
N MET A 15 -1.04 9.58 2.36
CA MET A 15 -1.30 8.20 1.98
C MET A 15 -1.96 7.42 3.13
N VAL A 16 -2.74 6.40 2.78
CA VAL A 16 -3.42 5.50 3.71
C VAL A 16 -3.19 4.04 3.30
N SER A 17 -3.13 3.14 4.28
CA SER A 17 -3.01 1.70 4.02
C SER A 17 -4.27 1.18 3.31
N VAL A 18 -4.08 0.34 2.29
CA VAL A 18 -5.17 -0.33 1.55
C VAL A 18 -5.08 -1.85 1.60
N THR A 19 -4.05 -2.40 2.24
CA THR A 19 -3.87 -3.84 2.44
C THR A 19 -3.47 -4.13 3.88
N SER A 20 -3.69 -5.36 4.33
CA SER A 20 -3.02 -5.85 5.54
C SER A 20 -1.49 -5.94 5.33
N PRO A 21 -0.69 -6.01 6.42
CA PRO A 21 0.75 -6.19 6.32
C PRO A 21 1.12 -7.56 5.74
N TYR A 22 1.97 -7.57 4.72
CA TYR A 22 2.62 -8.75 4.19
C TYR A 22 3.91 -9.03 4.97
N LEU A 23 4.11 -10.27 5.38
CA LEU A 23 5.37 -10.69 5.98
C LEU A 23 6.48 -10.68 4.94
N ARG A 24 7.75 -10.55 5.38
CA ARG A 24 8.91 -10.59 4.48
C ARG A 24 9.03 -11.90 3.70
N THR A 25 8.50 -12.99 4.24
CA THR A 25 8.44 -14.30 3.58
C THR A 25 7.36 -14.37 2.50
N GLU A 26 6.41 -13.44 2.47
CA GLU A 26 5.29 -13.40 1.51
C GLU A 26 5.60 -12.51 0.30
N THR A 27 6.87 -12.47 -0.12
CA THR A 27 7.33 -11.57 -1.20
C THR A 27 6.55 -11.82 -2.50
N ASP A 28 6.29 -13.09 -2.88
CA ASP A 28 5.47 -13.42 -4.06
C ASP A 28 4.05 -12.86 -4.00
N MET A 29 3.42 -12.87 -2.82
CA MET A 29 2.07 -12.32 -2.64
C MET A 29 2.08 -10.80 -2.72
N LEU A 30 3.09 -10.17 -2.12
CA LEU A 30 3.30 -8.73 -2.21
C LEU A 30 3.49 -8.29 -3.67
N GLU A 31 4.32 -9.00 -4.45
CA GLU A 31 4.53 -8.69 -5.87
C GLU A 31 3.24 -8.81 -6.68
N LYS A 32 2.44 -9.87 -6.45
CA LYS A 32 1.12 -10.02 -7.07
C LYS A 32 0.14 -8.93 -6.66
N ALA A 33 0.17 -8.49 -5.41
CA ALA A 33 -0.67 -7.39 -4.93
C ALA A 33 -0.27 -6.07 -5.59
N VAL A 34 1.02 -5.74 -5.61
CA VAL A 34 1.57 -4.55 -6.30
C VAL A 34 1.19 -4.54 -7.78
N ALA A 35 1.24 -5.70 -8.46
CA ALA A 35 0.85 -5.83 -9.85
C ALA A 35 -0.62 -5.47 -10.13
N GLN A 36 -1.52 -5.66 -9.16
CA GLN A 36 -2.94 -5.25 -9.29
C GLN A 36 -3.11 -3.73 -9.22
N PHE A 37 -2.13 -3.01 -8.70
CA PHE A 37 -2.13 -1.55 -8.58
C PHE A 37 -1.26 -0.87 -9.65
N VAL A 38 -0.91 -1.56 -10.73
CA VAL A 38 -0.19 -0.95 -11.86
C VAL A 38 -0.96 0.26 -12.39
N GLY A 39 -0.27 1.40 -12.50
CA GLY A 39 -0.87 2.68 -12.90
C GLY A 39 -1.53 3.49 -11.77
N CYS A 40 -1.54 2.98 -10.54
CA CYS A 40 -1.98 3.71 -9.35
C CYS A 40 -0.80 4.38 -8.62
N ASN A 41 -1.04 5.50 -7.93
CA ASN A 41 -0.03 6.11 -7.06
C ASN A 41 0.02 5.35 -5.71
N ILE A 42 0.87 4.34 -5.66
CA ILE A 42 1.08 3.50 -4.48
C ILE A 42 2.47 3.67 -3.88
N ALA A 43 2.59 3.36 -2.59
CA ALA A 43 3.87 3.23 -1.90
C ALA A 43 3.90 1.93 -1.11
N LEU A 44 5.08 1.30 -1.07
CA LEU A 44 5.36 0.22 -0.14
C LEU A 44 5.78 0.83 1.19
N VAL A 45 5.11 0.46 2.27
CA VAL A 45 5.36 1.02 3.60
C VAL A 45 5.80 -0.10 4.52
N GLU A 46 7.02 -0.03 5.02
CA GLU A 46 7.51 -0.98 6.02
C GLU A 46 6.99 -0.55 7.40
N THR A 47 6.13 -1.37 7.97
CA THR A 47 5.64 -1.26 9.34
C THR A 47 6.39 -2.24 10.24
N GLY A 48 6.27 -2.05 11.55
CA GLY A 48 6.76 -3.03 12.54
C GLY A 48 6.11 -4.41 12.43
N HIS A 49 5.04 -4.57 11.62
CA HIS A 49 4.30 -5.81 11.43
C HIS A 49 4.54 -6.46 10.05
N GLY A 50 5.23 -5.78 9.12
CA GLY A 50 5.39 -6.22 7.74
C GLY A 50 5.31 -5.06 6.75
N ILE A 51 5.22 -5.38 5.45
CA ILE A 51 5.09 -4.39 4.38
C ILE A 51 3.62 -4.23 4.01
N GLU A 52 3.12 -3.00 4.04
CA GLU A 52 1.78 -2.66 3.56
C GLU A 52 1.85 -1.92 2.23
N ILE A 53 0.77 -1.98 1.44
CA ILE A 53 0.59 -1.14 0.26
C ILE A 53 -0.30 0.03 0.65
N TRP A 54 0.21 1.24 0.45
CA TRP A 54 -0.50 2.48 0.76
C TRP A 54 -0.81 3.26 -0.52
N ARG A 55 -1.92 4.01 -0.53
CA ARG A 55 -2.35 4.87 -1.65
C ARG A 55 -2.64 6.29 -1.19
N VAL A 56 -2.54 7.26 -2.10
CA VAL A 56 -2.94 8.64 -1.82
C VAL A 56 -4.43 8.67 -1.49
N LYS A 57 -4.81 9.26 -0.35
CA LYS A 57 -6.18 9.27 0.16
C LYS A 57 -7.21 9.81 -0.85
N SER A 58 -6.83 10.78 -1.68
CA SER A 58 -7.70 11.35 -2.72
C SER A 58 -7.99 10.37 -3.88
N GLU A 59 -7.14 9.38 -4.11
CA GLU A 59 -7.35 8.32 -5.11
C GLU A 59 -8.18 7.15 -4.57
N VAL A 60 -8.24 7.00 -3.25
CA VAL A 60 -9.18 6.09 -2.59
C VAL A 60 -10.56 6.74 -2.63
N LYS A 61 -11.10 6.90 -3.84
CA LYS A 61 -12.52 7.24 -4.00
C LYS A 61 -13.30 6.13 -3.33
N GLU A 62 -14.14 6.51 -2.38
CA GLU A 62 -15.15 5.66 -1.78
C GLU A 62 -15.77 4.79 -2.89
N VAL A 63 -15.41 3.51 -2.91
CA VAL A 63 -16.28 2.51 -3.51
C VAL A 63 -17.47 2.48 -2.55
N LYS A 64 -18.40 3.44 -2.70
CA LYS A 64 -19.72 3.31 -2.11
C LYS A 64 -20.28 2.04 -2.70
N ASN A 65 -20.25 0.98 -1.90
CA ASN A 65 -21.03 -0.22 -2.13
C ASN A 65 -22.48 0.24 -2.27
N GLY A 66 -22.92 0.44 -3.52
CA GLY A 66 -24.32 0.43 -3.87
C GLY A 66 -24.73 -1.03 -3.81
N ASN A 67 -25.24 -1.45 -2.66
CA ASN A 67 -25.95 -2.71 -2.50
C ASN A 67 -27.39 -2.39 -2.11
#